data_AF-S2S4I8-F1
#
_entry.id   AF-S2S4I8-F1
#
_cell.length_a   1.000
_cell.length_b   1.000
_cell.length_c   1.000
_cell.angle_alpha   90.00
_cell.angle_beta   90.00
_cell.angle_gamma   90.00
#
_symmetry.space_group_name_H-M   'P 1'
#
loop_
_entity.id
_entity.type
_entity.pdbx_description
1 polymer ?
#
loop_
_entity_poly.entity_id
_entity_poly.type
_entity_poly.pdbx_seq_one_letter_code
_entity_poly.pdbx_strand_id
1 'polypeptide(L)' 'MASELHLATNQLHQDPDEFVKGEWLTLPEAWRAVDDGRICDSKTLLALLYWQQQGIGA' A
#
# COMPACT_ATOMS: atom_id res chain seq x y z
N MET A 1 -12.80 7.10 1.47
CA MET A 1 -11.70 7.11 0.48
C MET A 1 -10.55 7.92 1.05
N ALA A 2 -9.32 7.41 1.02
CA ALA A 2 -8.15 8.20 1.38
C ALA A 2 -7.75 9.06 0.18
N SER A 3 -8.25 10.29 0.14
CA SER A 3 -7.78 11.35 -0.75
C SER A 3 -6.67 12.12 -0.03
N GLU A 4 -5.65 12.58 -0.75
CA GLU A 4 -4.54 13.42 -0.25
C GLU A 4 -3.37 12.71 0.46
N LEU A 5 -3.06 11.47 0.05
CA LEU A 5 -1.87 10.75 0.50
C LEU A 5 -0.59 11.42 -0.04
N HIS A 6 0.28 11.86 0.87
CA HIS A 6 1.58 12.48 0.57
C HIS A 6 2.67 11.82 1.41
N LEU A 7 3.90 11.81 0.89
CA LEU A 7 5.04 11.40 1.71
C LEU A 7 5.14 12.35 2.91
N ALA A 8 5.34 11.78 4.11
CA ALA A 8 5.61 12.59 5.28
C ALA A 8 6.83 13.46 5.00
N THR A 9 6.63 14.78 5.06
CA THR A 9 7.67 15.80 4.83
C THR A 9 8.82 15.66 5.82
N ASN A 10 8.52 15.10 7.00
CA ASN A 10 9.51 14.73 8.01
C ASN A 10 9.47 13.22 8.23
N GLN A 11 10.39 12.50 7.57
CA GLN A 11 10.58 11.07 7.82
C GLN A 11 11.21 10.90 9.20
N LEU A 12 10.63 10.05 10.03
CA LEU A 12 11.27 9.66 11.30
C LEU A 12 12.53 8.83 11.00
N HIS A 13 13.45 8.82 11.96
CA HIS A 13 14.60 7.94 11.88
C HIS A 13 14.09 6.50 11.96
N GLN A 14 14.44 5.68 10.97
CA GLN A 14 14.18 4.24 10.98
C GLN A 14 15.09 3.56 12.00
N ASP A 15 14.70 2.40 12.53
CA ASP A 15 15.60 1.65 13.40
C ASP A 15 16.91 1.28 12.66
N PRO A 16 18.06 1.14 13.34
CA PRO A 16 19.35 0.94 12.67
C PRO A 16 19.44 -0.32 11.78
N ASP A 17 18.55 -1.29 11.99
CA ASP A 17 18.42 -2.53 11.23
C ASP A 17 17.18 -2.55 10.29
N GLU A 18 16.45 -1.44 10.21
CA GLU A 18 15.30 -1.28 9.32
C GLU A 18 15.72 -0.70 7.96
N PHE A 19 15.37 -1.41 6.89
CA PHE A 19 15.65 -1.00 5.50
C PHE A 19 14.35 -1.01 4.70
N VAL A 20 13.61 0.10 4.75
CA VAL A 20 12.29 0.19 4.10
C VAL A 20 12.28 1.29 3.04
N LYS A 21 11.76 0.95 1.85
CA LYS A 21 11.46 1.90 0.78
C LYS A 21 9.97 1.85 0.46
N GLY A 22 9.29 2.98 0.60
CA GLY A 22 7.89 3.12 0.20
C GLY A 22 7.75 3.40 -1.30
N GLU A 23 6.68 2.88 -1.89
CA GLU A 23 6.22 3.22 -3.24
C GLU A 23 4.71 3.49 -3.22
N TRP A 24 4.25 4.38 -4.10
CA TRP A 24 2.83 4.67 -4.27
C TRP A 24 2.27 3.88 -5.44
N LEU A 25 1.16 3.19 -5.20
CA LEU A 25 0.40 2.46 -6.21
C LEU A 25 -1.06 2.88 -6.11
N THR A 26 -1.70 3.09 -7.25
CA THR A 26 -3.16 3.08 -7.33
C THR A 26 -3.70 1.68 -7.06
N LEU A 27 -4.97 1.55 -6.67
CA LEU A 27 -5.58 0.24 -6.43
C LEU A 27 -5.44 -0.72 -7.65
N PRO A 28 -5.63 -0.29 -8.91
CA PRO A 28 -5.37 -1.16 -10.07
C PRO A 28 -3.89 -1.57 -10.23
N GLU A 29 -2.95 -0.67 -9.95
CA GLU A 29 -1.51 -0.99 -10.02
C GLU A 29 -1.09 -1.96 -8.92
N ALA A 30 -1.67 -1.84 -7.72
CA ALA A 30 -1.44 -2.77 -6.62
C ALA A 30 -1.95 -4.18 -6.95
N TRP A 31 -3.13 -4.31 -7.55
CA TRP A 31 -3.62 -5.61 -8.02
C TRP A 31 -2.75 -6.21 -9.13
N ARG A 32 -2.25 -5.39 -10.06
CA ARG A 32 -1.27 -5.86 -11.05
C ARG A 32 0.02 -6.36 -10.39
N ALA A 33 0.49 -5.71 -9.32
CA ALA A 33 1.64 -6.18 -8.55
C ALA A 33 1.39 -7.50 -7.81
N VAL A 34 0.13 -7.81 -7.45
CA VAL A 34 -0.26 -9.15 -6.97
C VAL A 34 -0.14 -10.18 -8.08
N ASP A 35 -0.68 -9.88 -9.27
CA ASP A 35 -0.62 -10.78 -10.43
C ASP A 35 0.83 -11.05 -10.87
N ASP A 36 1.70 -10.04 -10.80
CA ASP A 36 3.13 -10.15 -11.07
C ASP A 36 3.91 -10.92 -9.97
N GLY A 37 3.26 -11.28 -8.86
CA GLY A 37 3.89 -11.93 -7.70
C GLY A 37 4.77 -11.02 -6.84
N ARG A 38 4.78 -9.70 -7.09
CA ARG A 38 5.52 -8.71 -6.30
C ARG A 38 4.86 -8.42 -4.95
N ILE A 39 3.53 -8.56 -4.87
CA ILE A 39 2.76 -8.51 -3.62
C ILE A 39 2.20 -9.90 -3.33
N CYS A 40 2.63 -10.51 -2.23
CA CYS A 40 2.15 -11.83 -1.81
C CYS A 40 1.94 -11.96 -0.28
N ASP A 41 2.35 -10.98 0.53
CA ASP A 41 2.10 -11.00 1.98
C ASP A 41 0.60 -10.94 2.27
N SER A 42 0.15 -11.81 3.16
CA SER A 42 -1.28 -11.97 3.45
C SER A 42 -1.92 -10.73 4.09
N LYS A 43 -1.15 -9.94 4.85
CA LYS A 43 -1.65 -8.70 5.47
C LYS A 43 -1.83 -7.62 4.42
N THR A 44 -0.92 -7.54 3.46
CA THR A 44 -1.06 -6.65 2.30
C THR A 44 -2.25 -7.04 1.43
N LEU A 45 -2.44 -8.34 1.14
CA LEU A 45 -3.61 -8.82 0.38
C LEU A 45 -4.94 -8.49 1.08
N LEU A 46 -5.02 -8.71 2.40
CA LEU A 46 -6.19 -8.33 3.19
C LEU A 46 -6.49 -6.83 3.10
N ALA A 47 -5.45 -5.99 3.16
CA ALA A 47 -5.60 -4.54 3.04
C ALA A 47 -6.12 -4.12 1.65
N LEU A 48 -5.64 -4.74 0.56
CA LEU A 48 -6.13 -4.47 -0.79
C LEU A 48 -7.60 -4.87 -0.97
N LEU A 49 -7.99 -6.04 -0.45
CA LEU A 49 -9.39 -6.49 -0.45
C LEU A 49 -10.29 -5.52 0.31
N TYR A 50 -9.88 -5.09 1.50
CA TYR A 50 -10.62 -4.10 2.27
C TYR A 50 -10.75 -2.78 1.51
N TRP A 51 -9.65 -2.26 0.94
CA TRP A 51 -9.66 -1.02 0.15
C TRP A 51 -10.62 -1.12 -1.04
N GLN A 52 -10.63 -2.25 -1.76
CA GLN A 52 -11.57 -2.49 -2.84
C GLN A 52 -13.03 -2.48 -2.37
N GLN A 53 -13.34 -3.09 -1.22
CA GLN A 53 -14.70 -3.08 -0.66
C GLN A 53 -15.17 -1.67 -0.26
N GLN A 54 -14.27 -0.82 0.24
CA GLN A 54 -14.61 0.58 0.56
C GLN A 54 -15.03 1.40 -0.67
N GLY A 55 -14.69 0.96 -1.88
CA GLY A 55 -15.12 1.60 -3.14
C GLY A 55 -16.48 1.13 -3.66
N ILE A 56 -17.06 0.06 -3.10
CA ILE A 56 -18.31 -0.56 -3.60
C ILE A 56 -19.55 -0.06 -2.82
N GLY A 57 -19.36 0.72 -1.75
CA GLY A 57 -20.44 1.26 -0.91
C GLY A 57 -20.44 2.78 -0.72
N ALA A 58 -19.87 3.54 -1.64
CA ALA A 58 -19.86 5.02 -1.64
C ALA A 58 -20.66 5.61 -2.80
#